data_AF-A0A418PV66-F1
#
_entry.id   AF-A0A418PV66-F1
#
_cell.length_a   1.000
_cell.length_b   1.000
_cell.length_c   1.000
_cell.angle_alpha   90.00
_cell.angle_beta   90.00
_cell.angle_gamma   90.00
#
_symmetry.space_group_name_H-M   'P 1'
#
loop_
_entity.id
_entity.type
_entity.pdbx_description
1 polymer ?
#
loop_
_entity_poly.entity_id
_entity_poly.type
_entity_poly.pdbx_seq_one_letter_code
_entity_poly.pdbx_strand_id
1 'polypeptide(L)' 'MKEKNKIPAVFKEDLQKLLQSINEMEPIEKGERLCKVCSKVISLENIQLIIPRQANTFDFICDSPVCVEEYNRKKEIKK' A
#
# COMPACT_ATOMS: atom_id res chain seq x y z
N MET A 1 -12.91 -9.87 -25.59
CA MET A 1 -12.74 -8.62 -24.80
C MET A 1 -11.94 -8.99 -23.56
N LYS A 2 -10.77 -8.39 -23.31
CA LYS A 2 -10.05 -8.60 -22.03
C LYS A 2 -10.92 -8.06 -20.91
N GLU A 3 -11.17 -8.86 -19.88
CA GLU A 3 -11.86 -8.39 -18.67
C GLU A 3 -11.14 -7.15 -18.14
N LYS A 4 -11.90 -6.07 -17.88
CA LYS A 4 -11.35 -4.87 -17.27
C LYS A 4 -11.01 -5.22 -15.82
N ASN A 5 -9.72 -5.26 -15.50
CA ASN A 5 -9.26 -5.43 -14.12
C ASN A 5 -9.83 -4.27 -13.28
N LYS A 6 -10.74 -4.60 -12.35
CA LYS A 6 -11.21 -3.64 -11.35
C LYS A 6 -10.12 -3.52 -10.29
N ILE A 7 -9.63 -2.29 -10.08
CA ILE A 7 -8.66 -2.00 -9.02
C ILE A 7 -9.44 -1.40 -7.86
N PRO A 8 -9.45 -2.04 -6.67
CA PRO A 8 -9.99 -1.43 -5.46
C PRO A 8 -9.21 -0.14 -5.18
N ALA A 9 -9.93 0.95 -4.95
CA ALA A 9 -9.35 2.26 -4.66
C ALA A 9 -9.99 2.82 -3.39
N VAL A 10 -9.21 3.60 -2.66
CA VAL A 10 -9.60 4.25 -1.42
C VAL A 10 -9.34 5.73 -1.63
N PHE A 11 -10.36 6.56 -1.41
CA PHE A 11 -10.20 8.01 -1.48
C PHE A 11 -9.35 8.51 -0.31
N LYS A 12 -8.65 9.63 -0.51
CA LYS A 12 -7.72 10.16 0.50
C LYS A 12 -8.42 10.48 1.82
N GLU A 13 -9.66 10.94 1.75
CA GLU A 13 -10.51 11.28 2.88
C GLU A 13 -10.91 10.05 3.71
N ASP A 14 -10.92 8.87 3.08
CA ASP A 14 -11.27 7.59 3.72
C ASP A 14 -10.04 6.75 4.08
N LEU A 15 -8.85 7.13 3.62
CA LEU A 15 -7.59 6.43 3.91
C LEU A 15 -7.36 6.30 5.42
N GLN A 16 -7.56 7.38 6.17
CA GLN A 16 -7.36 7.38 7.62
C GLN A 16 -8.31 6.39 8.32
N LYS A 17 -9.60 6.37 7.92
CA LYS A 17 -10.58 5.43 8.48
C LYS A 17 -10.22 3.98 8.17
N LEU A 18 -9.73 3.72 6.94
CA LEU A 18 -9.26 2.40 6.57
C LEU A 18 -8.09 1.96 7.45
N LEU A 19 -7.05 2.80 7.59
CA LEU A 19 -5.87 2.50 8.39
C LEU A 19 -6.22 2.27 9.87
N GLN A 20 -7.18 3.01 10.41
CA GLN A 20 -7.73 2.76 11.73
C GLN A 20 -8.43 1.40 11.82
N SER A 21 -9.25 1.05 10.83
CA SER A 21 -9.98 -0.23 10.83
C SER A 21 -9.09 -1.47 10.76
N ILE A 22 -7.86 -1.32 10.23
CA ILE A 22 -6.87 -2.40 10.12
C ILE A 22 -5.75 -2.31 11.17
N ASN A 23 -5.86 -1.44 12.17
CA ASN A 23 -4.87 -1.21 13.23
C ASN A 23 -3.47 -0.77 12.73
N GLU A 24 -3.41 -0.06 11.61
CA GLU A 24 -2.15 0.42 11.00
C GLU A 24 -1.93 1.94 11.17
N MET A 25 -2.92 2.66 11.70
CA MET A 25 -2.84 4.11 11.91
C MET A 25 -1.70 4.51 12.86
N GLU A 26 -1.65 3.91 14.05
CA GLU A 26 -0.64 4.23 15.07
C GLU A 26 0.79 3.87 14.62
N PRO A 27 1.07 2.68 14.04
CA PRO A 27 2.40 2.38 13.50
C PRO A 27 2.86 3.35 12.40
N ILE A 28 1.93 3.84 11.57
CA ILE A 28 2.25 4.82 10.51
C ILE A 28 2.60 6.18 11.12
N GLU A 29 1.84 6.65 12.11
CA GLU A 29 2.14 7.91 12.82
C GLU A 29 3.48 7.86 13.56
N LYS A 30 3.85 6.70 14.09
CA LYS A 30 5.16 6.47 14.74
C LYS A 30 6.32 6.30 13.75
N GLY A 31 6.04 6.22 12.44
CA GLY A 31 7.07 6.01 11.41
C GLY A 31 7.63 4.58 11.38
N GLU A 32 6.90 3.60 11.92
CA GLU A 32 7.32 2.20 12.01
C GLU A 32 7.08 1.41 10.72
N ARG A 33 6.31 1.98 9.77
CA ARG A 33 6.03 1.36 8.48
C ARG A 33 6.95 1.91 7.40
N LEU A 34 7.52 0.99 6.62
CA LEU A 34 8.46 1.29 5.56
C LEU A 34 7.93 0.82 4.21
N CYS A 35 8.22 1.58 3.17
CA CYS A 35 7.96 1.17 1.79
C CYS A 35 8.71 -0.13 1.50
N LYS A 36 8.00 -1.15 1.01
CA LYS A 36 8.60 -2.46 0.73
C LYS A 36 9.67 -2.43 -0.36
N VAL A 37 9.70 -1.37 -1.18
CA VAL A 37 10.62 -1.23 -2.31
C VAL A 37 11.83 -0.38 -1.97
N CYS A 38 11.63 0.83 -1.43
CA CYS A 38 12.70 1.79 -1.20
C CYS A 38 13.03 2.04 0.28
N SER A 39 12.34 1.37 1.20
CA SER A 39 12.52 1.51 2.66
C SER A 39 12.28 2.92 3.22
N LYS A 40 11.71 3.84 2.44
CA LYS A 40 11.26 5.16 2.94
C LYS A 40 10.16 4.97 3.98
N VAL A 41 10.19 5.78 5.04
CA VAL A 41 9.12 5.82 6.04
C VAL A 41 7.79 6.21 5.39
N ILE A 42 6.76 5.43 5.68
CA ILE A 42 5.41 5.60 5.17
C ILE A 42 4.66 6.60 6.05
N SER A 43 3.91 7.51 5.42
CA SER A 43 3.04 8.49 6.07
C SER A 43 1.71 8.60 5.32
N LEU A 44 0.69 9.19 5.94
CA LEU A 44 -0.61 9.44 5.29
C LEU A 44 -0.52 10.20 3.96
N GLU A 45 0.56 10.96 3.76
CA GLU A 45 0.77 11.78 2.56
C GLU A 45 1.41 10.99 1.41
N ASN A 46 2.11 9.90 1.72
CA ASN A 46 2.93 9.19 0.74
C ASN A 46 2.49 7.74 0.48
N ILE A 47 1.38 7.26 1.07
CA ILE A 47 0.86 5.91 0.82
C ILE A 47 0.20 5.85 -0.56
N GLN A 48 0.59 4.85 -1.35
CA GLN A 48 -0.04 4.60 -2.65
C GLN A 48 -0.65 3.22 -2.77
N LEU A 49 -0.04 2.20 -2.17
CA LEU A 49 -0.58 0.83 -2.13
C LEU A 49 -0.54 0.28 -0.70
N ILE A 50 -1.64 -0.35 -0.30
CA ILE A 50 -1.77 -1.17 0.90
C ILE A 50 -1.99 -2.60 0.43
N ILE A 51 -1.08 -3.51 0.79
CA ILE A 51 -1.06 -4.86 0.26
C ILE A 51 -1.35 -5.83 1.41
N PRO A 52 -2.55 -6.42 1.48
CA PRO A 52 -2.84 -7.43 2.48
C PRO A 52 -1.99 -8.68 2.25
N ARG A 53 -1.45 -9.19 3.35
CA ARG A 53 -0.67 -10.43 3.43
C ARG A 53 -1.40 -11.44 4.31
N GLN A 54 -0.76 -12.58 4.55
CA GLN A 54 -1.29 -13.59 5.47
C GLN A 54 -1.30 -13.04 6.91
N ALA A 55 -2.16 -13.62 7.76
CA ALA A 55 -2.26 -13.29 9.18
C ALA A 55 -2.48 -11.80 9.50
N ASN A 56 -3.31 -11.10 8.72
CA ASN A 56 -3.63 -9.67 8.91
C ASN A 56 -2.39 -8.75 8.93
N THR A 57 -1.33 -9.11 8.21
CA THR A 57 -0.19 -8.23 8.01
C THR A 57 -0.33 -7.45 6.71
N PHE A 58 0.29 -6.26 6.65
CA PHE A 58 0.20 -5.37 5.49
C PHE A 58 1.60 -4.93 5.05
N ASP A 59 1.88 -5.02 3.75
CA ASP A 59 3.01 -4.31 3.15
C ASP A 59 2.50 -2.99 2.56
N PHE A 60 3.36 -1.97 2.58
CA PHE A 60 3.04 -0.64 2.07
C PHE A 60 4.00 -0.25 0.95
N ILE A 61 3.48 0.43 -0.07
CA ILE A 61 4.29 1.05 -1.14
C ILE A 61 4.02 2.55 -1.14
N CYS A 62 5.09 3.34 -1.22
CA CYS A 62 4.96 4.79 -1.32
C CYS A 62 4.49 5.25 -2.71
N ASP A 63 4.14 6.51 -2.81
CA ASP A 63 3.71 7.28 -3.99
C ASP A 63 4.76 7.48 -5.07
N SER A 64 5.99 7.01 -4.88
CA SER A 64 7.00 7.00 -5.93
C SER A 64 6.52 6.13 -7.11
N PRO A 65 6.37 6.68 -8.33
CA PRO A 65 5.96 5.90 -9.50
C PRO A 65 6.86 4.69 -9.75
N VAL A 66 8.17 4.84 -9.51
CA VAL A 66 9.16 3.77 -9.60
C VAL A 66 8.84 2.62 -8.64
N CYS A 67 8.45 2.93 -7.40
CA CYS A 67 8.12 1.90 -6.41
C CYS A 67 6.82 1.16 -6.77
N VAL A 68 5.82 1.89 -7.28
CA VAL A 68 4.54 1.33 -7.74
C VAL A 68 4.76 0.41 -8.93
N GLU A 69 5.52 0.86 -9.92
CA GLU A 69 5.86 0.09 -11.12
C GLU A 69 6.65 -1.17 -10.76
N GLU A 70 7.69 -1.05 -9.94
CA GLU A 70 8.50 -2.17 -9.48
C GLU A 70 7.66 -3.23 -8.74
N TYR A 71 6.71 -2.79 -7.91
CA TYR A 71 5.79 -3.70 -7.25
C TYR A 71 4.88 -4.42 -8.25
N ASN A 72 4.28 -3.67 -9.18
CA ASN A 72 3.37 -4.23 -10.18
C ASN A 72 4.09 -5.24 -11.09
N ARG A 73 5.30 -4.93 -11.55
CA ARG A 73 6.14 -5.83 -12.34
C ARG A 73 6.43 -7.14 -11.62
N LYS A 74 6.76 -7.09 -10.32
CA LYS A 74 7.01 -8.30 -9.50
C LYS A 74 5.74 -9.12 -9.25
N LYS A 75 4.56 -8.49 -9.26
CA LYS A 75 3.28 -9.19 -9.09
C LYS A 75 2.92 -10.04 -10.31
N GLU A 76 3.23 -9.57 -11.52
CA GLU A 76 2.94 -10.29 -12.77
C GLU A 76 3.79 -11.56 -12.94
N ILE A 77 4.98 -11.61 -12.34
CA ILE A 77 5.89 -12.78 -12.42
C ILE A 77 5.45 -13.93 -11.48
N LYS A 78 4.62 -13.64 -10.47
CA LYS A 78 4.16 -14.62 -9.47
C LYS A 78 2.78 -15.21 -9.74
N LYS A 79 2.15 -14.84 -10.86
CA LYS A 79 0.89 -15.41 -11.35
C LYS A 79 1.18 -16.51 -12.36
#